data_AF-A0A1Z8T244-F1
#
_entry.id   AF-A0A1Z8T244-F1
#
_cell.length_a   1.000
_cell.length_b   1.000
_cell.length_c   1.000
_cell.angle_alpha   90.00
_cell.angle_beta   90.00
_cell.angle_gamma   90.00
#
_symmetry.space_group_name_H-M   'P 1'
#
loop_
_entity.id
_entity.type
_entity.pdbx_description
1 polymer ?
#
loop_
_entity_poly.entity_id
_entity_poly.type
_entity_poly.pdbx_seq_one_letter_code
_entity_poly.pdbx_strand_id
1 'polypeptide(L)' 'MANLHTDFMIRVQRKYKVIKAISVKELEKEVNELIQKEYKDTEGFIFRASGRWQCLGGVISDKENWLQAMVFIQEEE' A
#
# COMPACT_ATOMS: atom_id res chain seq x y z
N MET A 1 -20.09 -26.07 -25.35
CA MET A 1 -20.01 -25.94 -23.88
C MET A 1 -19.20 -24.69 -23.60
N ALA A 2 -19.81 -23.68 -23.00
CA ALA A 2 -19.16 -22.38 -22.76
C ALA A 2 -18.24 -22.49 -21.53
N ASN A 3 -16.96 -22.15 -21.71
CA ASN A 3 -16.03 -21.94 -20.61
C ASN A 3 -16.45 -20.67 -19.86
N LEU A 4 -17.25 -20.81 -18.80
CA LEU A 4 -17.34 -19.81 -17.74
C LEU A 4 -16.14 -19.98 -16.82
N HIS A 5 -14.99 -19.45 -17.24
CA HIS A 5 -14.01 -18.94 -16.28
C HIS A 5 -14.12 -17.43 -16.34
N THR A 6 -15.20 -16.91 -15.77
CA THR A 6 -15.25 -15.50 -15.44
C THR A 6 -14.37 -15.37 -14.21
N ASP A 7 -13.06 -15.24 -14.45
CA ASP A 7 -12.15 -14.67 -13.47
C ASP A 7 -12.82 -13.38 -12.98
N PHE A 8 -13.27 -13.40 -11.74
CA PHE A 8 -13.53 -12.20 -10.98
C PHE A 8 -12.20 -11.44 -10.97
N MET A 9 -11.96 -10.61 -11.98
CA MET A 9 -10.79 -9.74 -12.03
C MET A 9 -10.97 -8.70 -10.93
N ILE A 10 -10.58 -9.04 -9.72
CA ILE A 10 -10.35 -8.06 -8.66
C ILE A 10 -9.37 -7.05 -9.25
N ARG A 11 -9.83 -5.83 -9.49
CA ARG A 11 -8.97 -4.77 -10.04
C ARG A 11 -8.08 -4.29 -8.91
N VAL A 12 -6.88 -4.88 -8.83
CA VAL A 12 -5.87 -4.48 -7.85
C VAL A 12 -5.01 -3.37 -8.43
N GLN A 13 -5.14 -2.16 -7.90
CA GLN A 13 -4.22 -1.07 -8.19
C GLN A 13 -3.07 -1.05 -7.17
N ARG A 14 -1.84 -0.83 -7.64
CA ARG A 14 -0.64 -0.76 -6.79
C ARG A 14 0.07 0.57 -6.97
N LYS A 15 0.48 1.21 -5.87
CA LYS A 15 1.38 2.38 -5.88
C LYS A 15 2.58 2.11 -4.99
N TYR A 16 3.75 2.53 -5.42
CA TYR A 16 5.00 2.33 -4.69
C TYR A 16 5.51 3.66 -4.14
N LYS A 17 6.09 3.62 -2.94
CA LYS A 17 6.72 4.77 -2.30
C LYS A 17 7.96 4.30 -1.53
N VAL A 18 9.01 5.10 -1.52
CA VAL A 18 10.14 4.93 -0.61
C VAL A 18 10.07 6.04 0.43
N ILE A 19 10.09 5.65 1.71
CA ILE A 19 10.19 6.57 2.83
C ILE A 19 11.66 6.68 3.20
N LYS A 20 12.12 7.90 3.46
CA LYS A 20 13.52 8.21 3.77
C LYS A 20 13.56 9.09 5.02
N ALA A 21 14.33 8.68 6.02
CA ALA A 21 14.54 9.46 7.25
C ALA A 21 15.99 9.40 7.70
N ILE A 22 16.40 10.37 8.53
CA ILE A 22 17.78 10.43 9.06
C ILE A 22 17.97 9.50 10.28
N SER A 23 16.88 9.01 10.86
CA SER A 23 16.91 8.06 11.98
C SER A 23 15.88 6.95 11.82
N VAL A 24 16.15 5.78 12.42
CA VAL A 24 15.21 4.65 12.45
C VAL A 24 13.89 5.04 13.12
N LYS A 25 13.96 5.86 14.18
CA LYS A 25 12.78 6.29 14.95
C LYS A 25 11.84 7.16 14.11
N GLU A 26 12.38 8.06 13.31
CA GLU A 26 11.58 8.87 12.38
C GLU A 26 11.02 8.02 11.24
N LEU A 27 11.83 7.10 10.71
CA LEU A 27 11.37 6.16 9.69
C LEU A 27 10.18 5.33 10.20
N GLU A 28 10.29 4.78 11.42
CA GLU A 28 9.25 4.01 12.08
C GLU A 28 7.97 4.83 12.25
N LYS A 29 8.10 6.09 12.69
CA LYS A 29 6.95 7.00 12.83
C LYS A 29 6.23 7.19 11.50
N GLU A 30 6.95 7.54 10.43
CA GLU A 30 6.35 7.78 9.11
C GLU A 30 5.72 6.51 8.50
N VAL A 31 6.38 5.36 8.65
CA VAL A 31 5.85 4.06 8.22
C VAL A 31 4.55 3.74 8.97
N ASN A 32 4.56 3.87 10.29
CA ASN A 32 3.40 3.54 11.13
C ASN A 32 2.20 4.46 10.83
N GLU A 33 2.43 5.76 10.62
CA GLU A 33 1.37 6.70 10.22
C GLU A 33 0.70 6.28 8.90
N LEU A 34 1.47 5.77 7.94
CA LEU A 34 0.93 5.32 6.65
C LEU A 34 0.19 3.98 6.74
N ILE A 35 0.69 3.04 7.54
CA ILE A 35 0.07 1.71 7.73
C ILE A 35 -1.26 1.85 8.49
N GLN A 36 -1.31 2.69 9.51
CA GLN A 36 -2.51 2.89 10.33
C GLN A 36 -3.63 3.63 9.58
N LYS A 37 -3.30 4.32 8.48
CA LYS A 37 -4.28 5.01 7.67
C LYS A 37 -4.98 4.04 6.72
N GLU A 38 -6.24 3.74 7.03
CA GLU A 38 -7.14 3.05 6.10
C GLU A 38 -7.76 4.05 5.12
N TYR A 39 -7.75 3.70 3.84
CA TYR A 39 -8.40 4.47 2.79
C TYR A 39 -9.65 3.70 2.37
N LYS A 40 -10.83 4.21 2.74
CA LYS A 40 -12.13 3.64 2.39
C LYS A 40 -12.89 4.66 1.56
N ASP A 41 -13.21 4.29 0.32
CA ASP A 41 -14.11 5.07 -0.52
C ASP A 41 -15.49 4.41 -0.43
N THR A 42 -16.38 5.00 0.38
CA THR A 42 -17.75 4.51 0.60
C THR A 42 -18.86 5.46 0.13
N GLU A 43 -18.55 6.68 -0.31
CA GLU A 43 -19.58 7.66 -0.69
C GLU A 43 -19.55 8.00 -2.18
N GLY A 44 -20.63 7.65 -2.89
CA GLY A 44 -20.91 8.11 -4.26
C GLY A 44 -20.37 7.26 -5.42
N PHE A 45 -19.64 6.17 -5.14
CA PHE A 45 -19.06 5.29 -6.16
C PHE A 45 -19.86 4.00 -6.35
N ILE A 46 -19.87 3.50 -7.59
CA ILE A 46 -20.55 2.25 -7.98
C ILE A 46 -19.85 1.02 -7.37
N PHE A 47 -18.53 1.11 -7.13
CA PHE A 47 -17.67 0.05 -6.59
C PHE A 47 -17.16 0.42 -5.20
N ARG A 48 -16.99 -0.56 -4.33
CA ARG A 48 -16.35 -0.35 -3.02
C ARG A 48 -14.85 -0.52 -3.22
N ALA A 49 -14.07 0.48 -2.80
CA ALA A 49 -12.62 0.37 -2.82
C ALA A 49 -12.06 0.52 -1.42
N SER A 50 -11.15 -0.40 -1.07
CA SER A 50 -10.35 -0.28 0.14
C SER A 50 -8.88 -0.36 -0.20
N GLY A 51 -8.08 0.48 0.45
CA GLY A 51 -6.64 0.47 0.23
C GLY A 51 -5.82 0.65 1.50
N ARG A 52 -4.67 -0.03 1.54
CA ARG A 52 -3.74 0.00 2.67
C ARG A 52 -2.29 0.02 2.20
N TRP A 53 -1.45 0.71 2.97
CA TRP A 53 0.00 0.66 2.80
C TRP A 53 0.59 -0.55 3.52
N GLN A 54 1.62 -1.15 2.93
CA GLN A 54 2.36 -2.28 3.48
C GLN A 54 3.86 -2.09 3.23
N CYS A 55 4.69 -2.57 4.17
CA CYS A 55 6.13 -2.63 3.99
C CYS A 55 6.50 -3.65 2.92
N LEU A 56 7.39 -3.27 2.02
CA LEU A 56 7.98 -4.16 1.03
C LEU A 56 9.44 -4.44 1.42
N GLY A 57 9.69 -5.66 1.89
CA GLY A 57 11.00 -6.06 2.40
C GLY A 57 11.37 -5.37 3.72
N GLY A 58 12.65 -5.48 4.08
CA GLY A 58 13.19 -4.88 5.30
C GLY A 58 13.67 -3.45 5.13
N VAL A 59 13.96 -2.81 6.25
CA VAL A 59 14.59 -1.48 6.31
C VAL A 59 16.01 -1.55 5.74
N ILE A 60 16.39 -0.56 4.94
CA ILE A 60 17.72 -0.44 4.33
C ILE A 60 18.39 0.83 4.86
N SER A 61 19.66 0.74 5.26
CA SER A 61 20.50 1.92 5.51
C SER A 61 21.25 2.32 4.24
N ASP A 62 21.08 3.56 3.78
CA ASP A 62 21.86 4.15 2.68
C ASP A 62 22.57 5.42 3.17
N LYS A 63 23.90 5.31 3.31
CA LYS A 63 24.79 6.35 3.84
C LYS A 63 24.29 6.86 5.21
N GLU A 64 23.72 8.05 5.25
CA GLU A 64 23.21 8.72 6.45
C GLU A 64 21.70 8.58 6.64
N ASN A 65 21.04 7.78 5.81
CA ASN A 65 19.59 7.66 5.80
C ASN A 65 19.11 6.23 5.98
N TRP A 66 17.91 6.11 6.51
CA TRP A 66 17.14 4.89 6.63
C TRP A 66 16.00 4.94 5.64
N LEU A 67 15.80 3.83 4.93
CA LEU A 67 14.86 3.69 3.85
C LEU A 67 13.90 2.54 4.13
N GLN A 68 12.61 2.75 3.87
CA GLN A 68 11.60 1.70 3.82
C GLN A 68 10.83 1.81 2.50
N ALA A 69 10.86 0.75 1.70
CA ALA A 69 10.00 0.63 0.54
C ALA A 69 8.59 0.22 0.99
N MET A 70 7.57 0.83 0.39
CA MET A 70 6.17 0.64 0.72
C MET A 70 5.36 0.41 -0.55
N VAL A 71 4.33 -0.43 -0.44
CA VAL A 71 3.33 -0.65 -1.47
C VAL A 71 1.94 -0.32 -0.93
N PHE A 72 1.20 0.49 -1.67
CA PHE A 72 -0.22 0.68 -1.47
C PHE A 72 -0.96 -0.30 -2.36
N ILE A 73 -1.85 -1.09 -1.78
CA ILE A 73 -2.70 -2.05 -2.50
C ILE A 73 -4.12 -1.55 -2.35
N GLN A 74 -4.79 -1.30 -3.48
CA GLN A 74 -6.21 -0.96 -3.53
C GLN A 74 -6.96 -2.06 -4.26
N GLU A 75 -7.96 -2.62 -3.59
CA GLU A 75 -8.86 -3.64 -4.13
C GLU A 75 -10.20 -2.98 -4.42
N GLU A 76 -10.69 -3.13 -5.66
CA GLU A 76 -12.03 -2.74 -6.08
C GLU A 76 -12.93 -3.99 -6.09
N GLU A 77 -14.02 -3.96 -5.32
CA GLU A 77 -15.12 -4.95 -5.33
C GLU A 77 -16.24 -4.54 -6.28
#